data_AF-A0A3C1V4R3-F1
#
_entry.id   AF-A0A3C1V4R3-F1
#
_cell.length_a   1.000
_cell.length_b   1.000
_cell.length_c   1.000
_cell.angle_alpha   90.00
_cell.angle_beta   90.00
_cell.angle_gamma   90.00
#
_symmetry.space_group_name_H-M   'P 1'
#
loop_
_entity.id
_entity.type
_entity.pdbx_description
1 polymer ?
#
loop_
_entity_poly.entity_id
_entity_poly.type
_entity_poly.pdbx_seq_one_letter_code
_entity_poly.pdbx_strand_id
1 'polypeptide(L)'
;MLTLPIFVGILLHGICYDFFFVTGMIYTDKKAQPEVRGQAQSLVVMLTQGLGLGIGAQAFGWWMGQCTSVDDVVNWSQLWYVPALFALGVMVVFTLLFWDKGYRDVSASQPASSTVEG
;
A
#
# COMPACT_ATOMS: atom_id res chain seq x y z
N MET A 1 -20.24 -5.44 -23.54
CA MET A 1 -20.52 -4.53 -22.41
C MET A 1 -20.21 -5.14 -21.02
N LEU A 2 -19.78 -6.41 -20.92
CA LEU A 2 -19.49 -7.08 -19.64
C LEU A 2 -18.06 -6.86 -19.09
N THR A 3 -17.14 -6.30 -19.89
CA THR A 3 -15.71 -6.20 -19.56
C THR A 3 -15.32 -4.91 -18.85
N LEU A 4 -16.17 -3.87 -18.92
CA LEU A 4 -15.94 -2.55 -18.32
C LEU A 4 -15.60 -2.59 -16.81
N PRO A 5 -16.32 -3.34 -15.94
CA PRO A 5 -15.97 -3.43 -14.52
C PRO A 5 -14.59 -4.06 -14.27
N ILE A 6 -14.15 -4.98 -15.13
CA ILE A 6 -12.83 -5.60 -15.03
C ILE A 6 -11.74 -4.57 -15.36
N PHE A 7 -11.93 -3.78 -16.43
CA PHE A 7 -10.99 -2.70 -16.77
C PHE A 7 -10.89 -1.63 -15.69
N VAL A 8 -12.02 -1.25 -15.08
CA VAL A 8 -12.04 -0.32 -13.94
C VAL A 8 -11.29 -0.92 -12.75
N GLY A 9 -11.49 -2.21 -12.45
CA GLY A 9 -10.77 -2.92 -11.40
C GLY A 9 -9.26 -2.95 -11.61
N ILE A 10 -8.81 -3.25 -12.83
CA ILE A 10 -7.38 -3.28 -13.19
C ILE A 10 -6.75 -1.88 -13.07
N LEU A 11 -7.44 -0.84 -13.54
CA LEU A 11 -6.96 0.53 -13.46
C LEU A 11 -6.86 1.02 -12.01
N LEU A 12 -7.90 0.76 -11.21
CA LEU A 12 -7.90 1.09 -9.78
C LEU A 12 -6.78 0.34 -9.04
N HIS A 13 -6.57 -0.94 -9.36
CA HIS A 13 -5.52 -1.74 -8.75
C HIS A 13 -4.13 -1.13 -8.99
N GLY A 14 -3.83 -0.68 -10.22
CA GLY A 14 -2.56 -0.03 -10.55
C GLY A 14 -2.32 1.24 -9.73
N ILE A 15 -3.34 2.08 -9.60
CA ILE A 15 -3.26 3.32 -8.80
C ILE A 15 -3.04 2.99 -7.31
N CYS A 16 -3.79 2.03 -6.75
CA CYS A 16 -3.64 1.60 -5.36
C CYS A 16 -2.25 1.00 -5.10
N TYR A 17 -1.74 0.21 -6.05
CA TYR A 17 -0.41 -0.39 -5.97
C TYR A 17 0.67 0.69 -5.93
N ASP A 18 0.60 1.68 -6.83
CA ASP A 18 1.56 2.78 -6.89
C ASP A 18 1.57 3.60 -5.58
N PHE A 19 0.40 4.01 -5.10
CA PHE A 19 0.31 4.76 -3.84
C PHE A 19 0.87 4.00 -2.65
N PHE A 20 0.64 2.69 -2.55
CA PHE A 20 1.16 1.89 -1.44
C PHE A 20 2.69 1.75 -1.53
N PHE A 21 3.22 1.43 -2.71
CA PHE A 21 4.65 1.17 -2.90
C PHE A 21 5.48 2.45 -2.98
N VAL A 22 5.10 3.41 -3.83
CA VAL A 22 5.85 4.66 -4.01
C VAL A 22 5.82 5.50 -2.75
N THR A 23 4.66 5.66 -2.11
CA THR A 23 4.59 6.38 -0.83
C THR A 23 5.37 5.65 0.27
N GLY A 24 5.33 4.32 0.30
CA GLY A 24 6.12 3.51 1.22
C GLY A 24 7.63 3.72 1.04
N MET A 25 8.11 3.77 -0.21
CA MET A 25 9.51 4.06 -0.52
C MET A 25 9.91 5.49 -0.15
N ILE A 26 9.08 6.50 -0.46
CA ILE A 26 9.32 7.91 -0.08
C ILE A 26 9.36 8.06 1.44
N TYR A 27 8.41 7.44 2.15
CA TYR A 27 8.37 7.47 3.62
C TYR A 27 9.63 6.82 4.22
N THR A 28 10.03 5.67 3.69
CA THR A 28 11.22 4.94 4.12
C THR A 28 12.49 5.75 3.87
N ASP A 29 12.60 6.41 2.70
CA ASP A 29 13.73 7.29 2.37
C ASP A 29 13.86 8.47 3.34
N LYS A 30 12.72 9.10 3.70
CA LYS A 30 12.67 10.20 4.68
C LYS A 30 13.07 9.76 6.09
N LYS A 31 12.81 8.50 6.47
CA LYS A 31 13.10 7.98 7.81
C LYS A 31 14.49 7.36 7.92
N ALA A 32 15.04 6.83 6.82
CA ALA A 32 16.32 6.13 6.79
C ALA A 32 17.53 7.10 6.68
N GLN A 33 18.65 6.69 7.29
CA GLN A 33 19.92 7.40 7.15
C GLN A 33 20.46 7.28 5.72
N PRO A 34 21.17 8.31 5.18
CA PRO A 34 21.59 8.35 3.78
C PRO A 34 22.31 7.10 3.28
N GLU A 35 23.12 6.48 4.14
CA GLU A 35 23.94 5.30 3.84
C GLU A 35 23.12 4.01 3.64
N VAL A 36 21.91 3.92 4.21
CA VAL A 36 21.07 2.69 4.20
C VAL A 36 19.75 2.85 3.44
N ARG A 37 19.50 3.99 2.79
CA ARG A 37 18.24 4.25 2.05
C ARG A 37 17.91 3.19 1.01
N GLY A 38 18.89 2.82 0.19
CA GLY A 38 18.71 1.78 -0.84
C GLY A 38 18.41 0.40 -0.24
N GLN A 39 19.03 0.06 0.89
CA GLN A 39 18.77 -1.20 1.60
C GLN A 39 17.38 -1.21 2.25
N ALA A 40 16.94 -0.07 2.78
CA ALA A 40 15.62 0.05 3.39
C ALA A 40 14.50 -0.04 2.33
N GLN A 41 14.69 0.57 1.15
CA GLN A 41 13.73 0.45 0.04
C GLN A 41 13.64 -0.98 -0.49
N SER A 42 14.77 -1.69 -0.66
CA SER A 42 14.74 -3.09 -1.10
C SER A 42 14.14 -4.02 -0.06
N LEU A 43 14.31 -3.73 1.24
CA LEU A 43 13.63 -4.44 2.32
C LEU A 43 12.11 -4.28 2.25
N VAL A 44 11.60 -3.07 1.99
CA VAL A 44 10.16 -2.82 1.81
C VAL A 44 9.61 -3.67 0.68
N VAL A 45 10.30 -3.71 -0.47
CA VAL A 45 9.89 -4.52 -1.62
C VAL A 45 9.97 -6.02 -1.30
N MET A 46 11.05 -6.49 -0.68
CA MET A 46 11.22 -7.90 -0.32
C MET A 46 10.15 -8.38 0.67
N LEU A 47 9.84 -7.57 1.69
CA LEU A 47 8.83 -7.94 2.69
C LEU A 47 7.43 -8.00 2.08
N THR A 48 7.12 -7.16 1.11
CA THR A 48 5.77 -7.08 0.51
C THR A 48 5.60 -8.06 -0.65
N GLN A 49 6.51 -8.04 -1.63
CA GLN A 49 6.45 -8.88 -2.83
C GLN A 49 7.11 -10.25 -2.66
N GLY A 50 8.04 -10.40 -1.72
CA GLY A 50 8.66 -11.68 -1.41
C GLY A 50 7.89 -12.43 -0.32
N LEU A 51 8.15 -12.07 0.93
CA LEU A 51 7.61 -12.79 2.09
C LEU A 51 6.09 -12.58 2.25
N GLY A 52 5.61 -11.35 2.04
CA GLY A 52 4.19 -10.99 2.12
C GLY A 52 3.33 -11.74 1.11
N LEU A 53 3.76 -11.80 -0.15
CA LEU A 53 3.09 -12.60 -1.16
C LEU A 53 3.12 -14.10 -0.83
N GLY A 54 4.26 -14.61 -0.34
CA GLY A 54 4.39 -16.01 0.06
C GLY A 54 3.42 -16.42 1.16
N ILE A 55 3.36 -15.65 2.26
CA ILE A 55 2.41 -15.91 3.36
C ILE A 55 0.97 -15.68 2.90
N GLY A 56 0.73 -14.61 2.12
CA GLY A 56 -0.60 -14.29 1.59
C GLY A 56 -1.15 -15.40 0.71
N ALA A 57 -0.33 -15.98 -0.17
CA ALA A 57 -0.72 -17.10 -1.03
C ALA A 57 -1.08 -18.35 -0.22
N GLN A 58 -0.32 -18.67 0.83
CA GLN A 58 -0.62 -19.81 1.71
C GLN A 58 -1.93 -19.61 2.48
N ALA A 59 -2.11 -18.43 3.09
CA ALA A 59 -3.33 -18.09 3.82
C ALA A 59 -4.55 -18.07 2.91
N PHE A 60 -4.43 -17.50 1.71
CA PHE A 60 -5.51 -17.46 0.74
C PHE A 60 -5.82 -18.84 0.15
N GLY A 61 -4.80 -19.69 -0.06
CA GLY A 61 -4.99 -21.08 -0.49
C GLY A 61 -5.76 -21.91 0.54
N TRP A 62 -5.43 -21.74 1.83
CA TRP A 62 -6.20 -22.35 2.91
C TRP A 62 -7.65 -21.84 2.95
N TRP A 63 -7.84 -20.53 2.80
CA TRP A 63 -9.18 -19.91 2.78
C TRP A 63 -10.02 -20.36 1.58
N MET A 64 -9.42 -20.45 0.39
CA MET A 64 -10.05 -20.96 -0.82
C MET A 64 -10.55 -22.39 -0.61
N GLY A 65 -9.75 -23.24 0.03
CA GLY A 65 -10.16 -24.61 0.37
C GLY A 65 -11.38 -24.71 1.28
N GLN A 66 -11.60 -23.72 2.15
CA GLN A 66 -12.81 -23.64 3.00
C GLN A 66 -14.03 -23.07 2.25
N CYS A 67 -13.82 -22.37 1.12
CA CYS A 67 -14.89 -21.76 0.33
C CYS A 67 -15.40 -22.66 -0.81
N THR A 68 -14.74 -23.79 -1.06
CA THR A 68 -15.15 -24.81 -2.04
C THR A 68 -16.06 -25.84 -1.36
N SER A 69 -17.31 -25.93 -1.83
CA SER A 69 -18.26 -26.94 -1.37
C SER A 69 -17.93 -28.33 -1.94
N VAL A 70 -18.58 -29.37 -1.40
CA VAL A 70 -18.43 -30.79 -1.81
C VAL A 70 -18.70 -31.02 -3.31
N ASP A 71 -19.46 -30.14 -3.97
CA ASP A 71 -19.77 -30.18 -5.41
C ASP A 71 -18.81 -29.35 -6.29
N ASP A 72 -17.62 -28.97 -5.79
CA ASP A 72 -16.64 -28.10 -6.49
C ASP A 72 -17.14 -26.70 -6.87
N VAL A 73 -18.28 -26.27 -6.32
CA VAL A 73 -18.81 -24.93 -6.52
C VAL A 73 -18.12 -23.95 -5.58
N VAL A 74 -17.33 -23.05 -6.14
CA VAL A 74 -16.62 -21.98 -5.42
C VAL A 74 -17.58 -20.82 -5.10
N ASN A 75 -17.71 -20.48 -3.82
CA ASN A 75 -18.43 -19.29 -3.39
C ASN A 75 -17.60 -18.02 -3.62
N TRP A 76 -17.64 -17.49 -4.84
CA TRP A 76 -16.90 -16.28 -5.24
C TRP A 76 -17.15 -15.09 -4.32
N SER A 77 -18.40 -14.86 -3.89
CA SER A 77 -18.72 -13.74 -3.01
C SER A 77 -17.97 -13.80 -1.67
N GLN A 78 -17.96 -14.96 -1.02
CA GLN A 78 -17.27 -15.16 0.26
C GLN A 78 -15.74 -15.11 0.11
N LEU A 79 -15.24 -15.59 -1.02
CA LEU A 79 -13.82 -15.50 -1.38
C LEU A 79 -13.33 -14.06 -1.51
N TRP A 80 -14.14 -13.16 -2.08
CA TRP A 80 -13.79 -11.74 -2.23
C TRP A 80 -14.01 -10.91 -0.95
N TYR A 81 -14.93 -11.30 -0.05
CA TYR A 81 -15.17 -10.57 1.19
C TYR A 81 -14.00 -10.62 2.18
N VAL A 82 -13.26 -11.72 2.26
CA VAL A 82 -12.10 -11.83 3.18
C VAL A 82 -10.98 -10.86 2.86
N PRO A 83 -10.45 -10.77 1.62
CA PRO A 83 -9.45 -9.76 1.29
C PRO A 83 -10.00 -8.34 1.42
N ALA A 84 -11.29 -8.12 1.13
CA ALA A 84 -11.92 -6.82 1.36
C ALA A 84 -11.96 -6.43 2.85
N LEU A 85 -12.33 -7.36 3.73
CA LEU A 85 -12.36 -7.15 5.18
C LEU A 85 -10.95 -6.98 5.75
N PHE A 86 -9.98 -7.75 5.26
CA PHE A 86 -8.57 -7.59 5.62
C PHE A 86 -8.05 -6.20 5.25
N ALA A 87 -8.32 -5.73 4.03
CA ALA A 87 -7.94 -4.39 3.59
C ALA A 87 -8.60 -3.30 4.46
N LEU A 88 -9.87 -3.47 4.82
CA LEU A 88 -10.58 -2.56 5.73
C LEU A 88 -9.95 -2.55 7.13
N GLY A 89 -9.57 -3.73 7.66
CA GLY A 89 -8.85 -3.84 8.93
C GLY A 89 -7.49 -3.13 8.89
N VAL A 90 -6.71 -3.34 7.84
CA VAL A 90 -5.42 -2.64 7.64
C VAL A 90 -5.63 -1.12 7.55
N MET A 91 -6.68 -0.66 6.88
CA MET A 91 -7.03 0.77 6.82
C MET A 91 -7.36 1.35 8.19
N VAL A 92 -8.13 0.63 9.02
CA VAL A 92 -8.41 1.05 10.40
C VAL A 92 -7.13 1.11 11.23
N VAL A 93 -6.27 0.09 11.17
CA VAL A 93 -5.00 0.07 11.90
C VAL A 93 -4.09 1.21 11.44
N PHE A 94 -3.99 1.44 10.13
CA PHE A 94 -3.17 2.49 9.56
C PHE A 94 -3.66 3.88 9.99
N THR A 95 -4.96 4.15 9.90
CA THR A 95 -5.54 5.43 10.32
C THR A 95 -5.35 5.70 11.81
N LEU A 96 -5.40 4.68 12.66
CA LEU A 96 -5.13 4.82 14.10
C LEU A 96 -3.64 5.02 14.42
N LEU A 97 -2.73 4.28 13.78
CA LEU A 97 -1.29 4.35 14.06
C LEU A 97 -0.61 5.57 13.42
N PHE A 98 -1.08 6.01 12.26
CA PHE A 98 -0.51 7.15 11.50
C PHE A 98 -1.29 8.46 11.69
N TRP A 99 -2.11 8.57 12.73
CA TRP A 99 -2.70 9.84 13.14
C TRP A 99 -1.64 10.73 13.80
N ASP A 100 -0.73 11.31 13.01
CA ASP A 100 0.20 12.32 13.48
C ASP A 100 -0.07 13.69 12.84
N LYS A 101 -0.09 14.73 13.68
CA LYS A 101 -0.42 16.11 13.34
C LYS A 101 0.84 16.87 12.94
N GLY A 102 0.82 17.47 11.75
CA GLY A 102 1.54 18.71 11.46
C GLY A 102 2.89 18.53 10.76
N TYR A 103 2.88 18.58 9.43
CA TYR A 103 3.97 19.24 8.71
C TYR A 103 3.93 20.72 9.13
N ARG A 104 4.79 21.12 10.07
CA ARG A 104 5.04 22.55 10.31
C ARG A 104 5.71 23.08 9.05
N ASP A 105 5.01 23.98 8.39
CA ASP A 105 5.45 24.70 7.20
C ASP A 105 6.83 25.31 7.44
N VAL A 106 7.86 24.73 6.80
CA VAL A 106 9.19 25.35 6.67
C VAL A 106 9.16 26.36 5.51
N SER A 107 8.14 27.22 5.46
CA SER A 107 8.02 28.31 4.49
C SER A 107 7.97 29.70 5.14
N ALA A 108 8.16 29.80 6.45
CA ALA A 108 8.12 31.06 7.18
C ALA A 108 9.49 31.59 7.66
N SER A 109 10.59 31.36 6.92
CA SER A 109 11.85 32.06 7.20
C SER A 109 12.74 32.29 5.98
N GLN A 110 12.14 32.73 4.86
CA GLN A 110 12.91 33.42 3.83
C GLN A 110 12.19 34.70 3.42
N PRO A 111 12.30 35.78 4.22
CA PRO A 111 12.00 37.10 3.71
C PRO A 111 13.07 37.46 2.67
N ALA A 112 12.58 37.94 1.53
CA ALA A 112 13.35 38.47 0.41
C ALA A 112 14.52 39.36 0.87
N SER A 113 15.76 38.90 0.68
CA SER A 113 16.91 39.79 0.59
C SER A 113 16.97 40.33 -0.85
N SER A 114 16.17 41.37 -1.06
CA SER A 114 16.50 42.57 -1.82
C SER A 114 17.82 42.55 -2.60
N THR A 115 17.71 42.78 -3.92
CA THR A 115 18.54 43.73 -4.70
C THR A 115 19.99 43.94 -4.25
N VAL A 116 20.93 43.43 -5.03
CA VAL A 116 22.15 44.18 -5.37
C VAL A 116 22.40 44.00 -6.87
N GLU A 117 21.77 44.87 -7.66
CA GLU A 117 22.44 45.43 -8.83
C GLU A 117 23.50 46.42 -8.33
N GLY A 118 24.68 46.41 -8.95
CA GLY A 118 25.81 47.29 -8.63
C GLY A 118 27.15 46.68 -9.01
#